data_AF-A0AAW7YYQ9-F1
#
_entry.id   AF-A0AAW7YYQ9-F1
#
_cell.length_a   1.000
_cell.length_b   1.000
_cell.length_c   1.000
_cell.angle_alpha   90.00
_cell.angle_beta   90.00
_cell.angle_gamma   90.00
#
_symmetry.space_group_name_H-M   'P 1'
#
loop_
_entity.id
_entity.type
_entity.pdbx_description
1 polymer ?
#
loop_
_entity_poly.entity_id
_entity_poly.type
_entity_poly.pdbx_seq_one_letter_code
_entity_poly.pdbx_strand_id
1 'polypeptide(L)' 'MAGLAIYPIVFANGIEPSAGPGLLFVSLPIAFGTMPLGGVVSTIFFVMVTVAAFTSALALLESTSAY' A
#
# COMPACT_ATOMS: atom_id res chain seq x y z
N MET A 1 -11.56 7.04 -4.28
CA MET A 1 -12.17 6.49 -3.03
C MET A 1 -11.12 6.10 -1.97
N ALA A 2 -9.91 5.63 -2.33
CA ALA A 2 -8.88 5.23 -1.36
C ALA A 2 -8.39 6.34 -0.40
N GLY A 3 -8.38 7.61 -0.82
CA GLY A 3 -7.94 8.72 0.03
C GLY A 3 -8.75 8.89 1.32
N LEU A 4 -10.07 8.62 1.29
CA LEU A 4 -10.95 8.78 2.45
C LEU A 4 -10.69 7.76 3.57
N ALA A 5 -10.09 6.61 3.25
CA ALA A 5 -9.73 5.59 4.25
C ALA A 5 -8.35 5.84 4.90
N ILE A 6 -7.44 6.50 4.19
CA ILE A 6 -6.06 6.70 4.63
C ILE A 6 -5.96 7.91 5.56
N TYR A 7 -6.56 9.04 5.20
CA TYR A 7 -6.51 10.26 6.02
C TYR A 7 -6.92 10.11 7.50
N PRO A 8 -8.03 9.43 7.86
CA PRO A 8 -8.41 9.27 9.27
C PRO A 8 -7.42 8.41 10.06
N ILE A 9 -6.77 7.42 9.44
CA ILE A 9 -5.76 6.55 10.10
C ILE A 9 -4.47 7.32 10.36
N VAL A 10 -4.08 8.17 9.42
CA VAL A 10 -2.89 9.01 9.47
C VAL A 10 -3.03 10.09 10.55
N PHE A 11 -4.20 10.74 10.61
CA PHE A 11 -4.53 11.69 11.68
C PHE A 11 -4.68 11.01 13.06
N ALA A 12 -5.26 9.80 13.13
CA ALA A 12 -5.44 9.09 14.40
C ALA A 12 -4.12 8.54 14.99
N ASN A 13 -3.11 8.26 14.15
CA ASN A 13 -1.81 7.74 14.58
C ASN A 13 -0.69 8.79 14.58
N GLY A 14 -1.00 10.07 14.33
CA GLY A 14 -0.01 11.16 14.33
C GLY A 14 1.05 11.05 13.23
N ILE A 15 0.74 10.36 12.12
CA ILE A 15 1.65 10.19 10.99
C ILE A 15 1.55 11.43 10.10
N GLU A 16 2.68 12.01 9.72
CA GLU A 16 2.72 13.20 8.85
C GLU A 16 2.10 12.86 7.48
N PRO A 17 0.96 13.48 7.07
CA PRO A 17 0.30 13.18 5.78
C PRO A 17 1.17 13.49 4.55
N SER A 18 2.27 14.22 4.76
CA SER A 18 3.24 14.64 3.74
C SER A 18 4.28 13.58 3.39
N ALA A 19 4.26 12.38 4.01
CA ALA A 19 5.24 11.31 3.73
C ALA A 19 5.09 10.64 2.35
N GLY A 20 4.20 11.16 1.49
CA GLY A 20 4.12 10.77 0.08
C GLY A 20 3.63 9.34 -0.14
N PRO A 21 3.93 8.69 -1.28
CA PRO A 21 3.41 7.36 -1.61
C PRO A 21 3.82 6.24 -0.63
N GLY A 22 4.85 6.49 0.20
CA GLY A 22 5.28 5.57 1.26
C GLY A 22 4.27 5.40 2.41
N LEU A 23 3.33 6.34 2.56
CA LEU A 23 2.29 6.30 3.59
C LEU A 23 1.42 5.06 3.49
N LEU A 24 1.12 4.59 2.28
CA LEU A 24 0.36 3.38 2.05
C LEU A 24 1.01 2.17 2.73
N PHE A 25 2.33 2.09 2.74
CA PHE A 25 3.08 1.00 3.34
C PHE A 25 3.08 1.04 4.88
N VAL A 26 2.67 2.14 5.50
CA VAL A 26 2.60 2.31 6.96
C VAL A 26 1.15 2.34 7.44
N SER A 27 0.29 3.11 6.78
CA SER A 27 -1.11 3.30 7.19
C SER A 27 -1.96 2.05 6.96
N LEU A 28 -1.75 1.30 5.87
CA LEU A 28 -2.51 0.07 5.60
C LEU A 28 -2.24 -1.05 6.62
N PRO A 29 -0.99 -1.40 6.97
CA PRO A 29 -0.76 -2.41 8.00
C PRO A 29 -1.29 -1.99 9.37
N ILE A 30 -1.25 -0.69 9.71
CA ILE A 30 -1.90 -0.16 10.91
C ILE A 30 -3.43 -0.32 10.83
N ALA A 31 -4.03 -0.03 9.68
CA ALA A 31 -5.46 -0.24 9.42
C ALA A 31 -5.85 -1.70 9.67
N PHE A 32 -5.14 -2.62 9.01
CA PHE A 32 -5.39 -4.04 9.15
C PHE A 32 -5.09 -4.55 10.57
N GLY A 33 -4.09 -4.00 11.26
CA GLY A 33 -3.76 -4.34 12.64
C GLY A 33 -4.89 -4.09 13.64
N THR A 34 -5.83 -3.20 13.33
CA THR A 34 -7.04 -2.99 14.15
C THR A 34 -8.14 -4.03 13.91
N MET A 35 -8.02 -4.85 12.86
CA MET A 35 -8.89 -6.00 12.61
C MET A 35 -8.36 -7.27 13.30
N PRO A 36 -9.24 -8.15 13.80
CA PRO A 36 -8.82 -9.48 14.24
C PRO A 36 -8.16 -10.23 13.07
N LEU A 37 -6.98 -10.83 13.30
CA LEU A 37 -6.07 -11.38 12.28
C LEU A 37 -5.39 -10.36 11.33
N GLY A 38 -5.33 -9.09 11.72
CA GLY A 38 -4.69 -8.02 10.95
C GLY A 38 -3.29 -8.30 10.40
N GLY A 39 -2.45 -9.01 11.16
CA GLY A 39 -1.11 -9.42 10.75
C GLY A 39 -1.09 -10.41 9.58
N VAL A 40 -2.04 -11.35 9.53
CA VAL A 40 -2.16 -12.32 8.43
C VAL A 40 -2.67 -11.64 7.17
N VAL A 41 -3.70 -10.80 7.31
CA VAL A 41 -4.31 -10.05 6.20
C VAL A 41 -3.32 -9.08 5.58
N SER A 42 -2.59 -8.31 6.40
CA SER A 42 -1.56 -7.39 5.90
C SER A 42 -0.42 -8.13 5.18
N THR A 43 0.03 -9.27 5.70
CA THR A 43 1.06 -10.09 5.05
C THR A 43 0.62 -10.57 3.67
N ILE A 44 -0.57 -11.15 3.56
CA ILE A 44 -1.11 -11.64 2.28
C ILE A 44 -1.31 -10.47 1.29
N PHE A 45 -1.81 -9.33 1.78
CA PHE A 45 -2.02 -8.15 0.96
C PHE A 45 -0.70 -7.62 0.38
N PHE A 46 0.35 -7.49 1.18
CA PHE A 46 1.65 -7.01 0.68
C PHE A 46 2.27 -7.98 -0.32
N VAL A 47 2.17 -9.30 -0.09
CA VAL A 47 2.64 -10.30 -1.05
C VAL A 47 1.92 -10.15 -2.40
N MET A 48 0.60 -10.00 -2.40
CA MET A 48 -0.16 -9.74 -3.63
C MET A 48 0.24 -8.42 -4.31
N VAL A 49 0.43 -7.35 -3.54
CA VAL A 49 0.86 -6.04 -4.07
C VAL A 49 2.25 -6.13 -4.69
N THR A 50 3.18 -6.87 -4.09
CA THR A 50 4.52 -7.09 -4.67
C THR A 50 4.43 -7.80 -6.01
N VAL A 51 3.62 -8.84 -6.13
CA VAL A 51 3.42 -9.55 -7.41
C VAL A 51 2.78 -8.62 -8.44
N ALA A 52 1.76 -7.83 -8.06
CA ALA A 52 1.13 -6.86 -8.94
C ALA A 52 2.12 -5.79 -9.43
N ALA A 53 2.93 -5.24 -8.52
CA ALA A 53 3.96 -4.27 -8.84
C ALA A 53 5.04 -4.85 -9.76
N PHE A 54 5.42 -6.13 -9.56
CA PHE A 54 6.36 -6.83 -10.44
C PHE A 54 5.80 -6.99 -11.85
N THR A 55 4.54 -7.42 -11.98
CA THR A 55 3.86 -7.50 -13.29
C THR A 55 3.77 -6.14 -13.97
N SER A 56 3.46 -5.07 -13.22
CA SER A 56 3.46 -3.70 -13.77
C SER A 56 4.85 -3.25 -14.21
N ALA A 57 5.90 -3.59 -13.45
CA ALA A 57 7.27 -3.28 -13.82
C ALA A 57 7.69 -3.99 -15.13
N LEU A 58 7.29 -5.25 -15.31
CA LEU A 58 7.49 -5.98 -16.57
C LEU A 58 6.76 -5.30 -17.73
N ALA A 59 5.49 -4.92 -17.55
CA ALA A 59 4.72 -4.21 -18.58
C ALA A 59 5.34 -2.85 -18.96
N LEU A 60 5.91 -2.13 -17.99
CA LEU A 60 6.64 -0.89 -18.23
C LEU A 60 7.97 -1.13 -18.99
N LEU A 61 8.68 -2.21 -18.67
CA LEU A 61 9.90 -2.62 -19.40
C LEU A 61 9.60 -3.01 -20.84
N GLU A 62 8.52 -3.77 -21.08
CA GLU A 62 8.08 -4.08 -22.44
C GLU A 62 7.79 -2.80 -23.22
N SER A 63 7.03 -1.87 -22.63
CA SER A 63 6.74 -0.55 -23.22
C SER A 63 8.01 0.25 -23.56
N THR A 64 9.03 0.25 -22.68
CA THR A 64 10.25 1.02 -22.94
C THR A 64 11.18 0.38 -23.97
N SER A 65 11.15 -0.95 -24.11
CA SER A 65 11.97 -1.69 -25.09
C SER A 65 11.32 -1.79 -26.47
N ALA A 66 10.01 -1.55 -26.55
CA ALA A 66 9.25 -1.56 -27.79
C ALA A 66 9.33 -0.24 -28.58
N TYR A 67 10.08 0.76 -28.09
CA TYR A 67 10.41 2.01 -28.78
C TYR A 67 11.87 2.01 -29.20
#